data_AF-A0A1A9RUT7-F1
#
_entry.id   AF-A0A1A9RUT7-F1
#
_cell.length_a   1.000
_cell.length_b   1.000
_cell.length_c   1.000
_cell.angle_alpha   90.00
_cell.angle_beta   90.00
_cell.angle_gamma   90.00
#
_symmetry.space_group_name_H-M   'P 1'
#
loop_
_entity.id
_entity.type
_entity.pdbx_description
1 polymer ?
#
loop_
_entity_poly.entity_id
_entity_poly.type
_entity_poly.pdbx_seq_one_letter_code
_entity_poly.pdbx_strand_id
1 'polypeptide(L)'
;MKAFLPFLLLATALPAIARPPADFSGHWVGREVDGSIDNQFKMSLEQQGDTVSGKWSHSISRASQENVPDSSGKVRGIIRNGRLTLEYCTEKSPAPQSSLYPPCPQYHRSFGYYVLQSDDTLMERKDNGFRPETYIIWHRDRKN
;
A
#
# COMPACT_ATOMS: atom_id res chain seq x y z
N MET A 1 -12.66 19.21 -66.98
CA MET A 1 -12.15 19.91 -65.77
C MET A 1 -12.41 18.98 -64.60
N LYS A 2 -11.37 18.50 -63.89
CA LYS A 2 -11.48 17.55 -62.77
C LYS A 2 -11.35 18.32 -61.46
N ALA A 3 -12.42 18.40 -60.70
CA ALA A 3 -12.44 19.03 -59.38
C ALA A 3 -11.85 18.05 -58.34
N PHE A 4 -10.78 18.47 -57.68
CA PHE A 4 -10.23 17.80 -56.51
C PHE A 4 -10.87 18.42 -55.27
N LEU A 5 -11.70 17.64 -54.55
CA LEU A 5 -12.13 17.98 -53.20
C LEU A 5 -11.02 17.55 -52.21
N PRO A 6 -10.47 18.47 -51.38
CA PRO A 6 -9.56 18.08 -50.32
C PRO A 6 -10.38 17.51 -49.16
N PHE A 7 -10.14 16.24 -48.83
CA PHE A 7 -10.64 15.61 -47.61
C PHE A 7 -9.89 16.23 -46.42
N LEU A 8 -10.54 17.19 -45.74
CA LEU A 8 -10.07 17.72 -44.45
C LEU A 8 -10.26 16.65 -43.38
N LEU A 9 -9.17 15.96 -43.02
CA LEU A 9 -9.10 15.07 -41.85
C LEU A 9 -9.19 15.91 -40.57
N LEU A 10 -10.39 16.02 -40.02
CA LEU A 10 -10.63 16.63 -38.71
C LEU A 10 -10.16 15.63 -37.64
N ALA A 11 -8.91 15.76 -37.19
CA ALA A 11 -8.38 15.01 -36.07
C ALA A 11 -9.05 15.49 -34.77
N THR A 12 -10.09 14.80 -34.32
CA THR A 12 -10.70 15.04 -33.02
C THR A 12 -9.74 14.51 -31.94
N ALA A 13 -8.97 15.41 -31.33
CA ALA A 13 -8.24 15.10 -30.11
C ALA A 13 -9.28 14.84 -29.00
N LEU A 14 -9.55 13.55 -28.73
CA LEU A 14 -10.30 13.15 -27.55
C LEU A 14 -9.53 13.68 -26.32
N PRO A 15 -10.14 14.49 -25.45
CA PRO A 15 -9.49 14.86 -24.21
C PRO A 15 -9.16 13.57 -23.46
N ALA A 16 -7.88 13.36 -23.17
CA ALA A 16 -7.47 12.26 -22.32
C ALA A 16 -8.19 12.45 -20.97
N ILE A 17 -9.16 11.60 -20.69
CA ILE A 17 -9.81 11.55 -19.38
C ILE A 17 -8.70 11.19 -18.39
N ALA A 18 -8.15 12.20 -17.73
CA ALA A 18 -7.19 11.99 -16.66
C ALA A 18 -7.90 11.20 -15.58
N ARG A 19 -7.43 9.97 -15.31
CA ARG A 19 -7.92 9.20 -14.18
C ARG A 19 -7.71 10.05 -12.92
N PRO A 20 -8.69 10.08 -12.00
CA PRO A 20 -8.46 10.71 -10.70
C PRO A 20 -7.16 10.19 -10.09
N PRO A 21 -6.36 11.06 -9.45
CA PRO A 21 -5.16 10.60 -8.76
C PRO A 21 -5.55 9.54 -7.73
N ALA A 22 -4.70 8.51 -7.59
CA ALA A 22 -4.93 7.45 -6.62
C ALA A 22 -4.98 8.03 -5.20
N ASP A 23 -6.02 7.68 -4.45
CA ASP A 23 -6.20 8.05 -3.05
C ASP A 23 -5.98 6.84 -2.14
N PHE A 24 -4.83 6.83 -1.48
CA PHE A 24 -4.39 5.80 -0.56
C PHE A 24 -4.87 6.04 0.87
N SER A 25 -5.54 7.15 1.16
CA SER A 25 -6.08 7.46 2.49
C SER A 25 -7.06 6.38 2.94
N GLY A 26 -7.19 6.16 4.24
CA GLY A 26 -8.19 5.25 4.82
C GLY A 26 -7.59 4.18 5.73
N HIS A 27 -8.48 3.32 6.21
CA HIS A 27 -8.14 2.17 7.05
C HIS A 27 -8.03 0.92 6.17
N TRP A 28 -6.92 0.21 6.31
CA TRP A 28 -6.57 -0.95 5.51
C TRP A 28 -6.33 -2.14 6.42
N VAL A 29 -6.87 -3.29 6.05
CA VAL A 29 -6.67 -4.56 6.73
C VAL A 29 -6.10 -5.59 5.77
N GLY A 30 -5.04 -6.26 6.20
CA GLY A 30 -4.41 -7.36 5.49
C GLY A 30 -4.38 -8.60 6.37
N ARG A 31 -4.43 -9.78 5.76
CA ARG A 31 -4.33 -11.06 6.46
C ARG A 31 -3.48 -12.04 5.67
N GLU A 32 -2.58 -12.71 6.36
CA GLU A 32 -1.75 -13.78 5.79
C GLU A 32 -1.81 -14.99 6.73
N VAL A 33 -2.26 -16.14 6.21
CA VAL A 33 -2.34 -17.39 6.95
C VAL A 33 -1.25 -18.33 6.43
N ASP A 34 -0.31 -18.69 7.30
CA ASP A 34 0.75 -19.66 7.02
C ASP A 34 0.67 -20.81 8.03
N GLY A 35 0.14 -21.95 7.57
CA GLY A 35 -0.15 -23.10 8.43
C GLY A 35 -1.06 -22.75 9.60
N SER A 36 -0.53 -22.81 10.82
CA SER A 36 -1.25 -22.47 12.06
C SER A 36 -1.03 -21.03 12.55
N ILE A 37 -0.35 -20.20 11.75
CA ILE A 37 -0.05 -18.80 12.07
C ILE A 37 -0.99 -17.91 11.27
N ASP A 38 -1.73 -17.07 11.97
CA ASP A 38 -2.61 -16.06 11.38
C ASP A 38 -2.04 -14.66 11.68
N ASN A 39 -1.50 -14.02 10.64
CA ASN A 39 -0.99 -12.66 10.70
C ASN A 39 -2.08 -11.68 10.28
N GLN A 40 -2.41 -10.74 11.15
CA GLN A 40 -3.35 -9.67 10.84
C GLN A 40 -2.63 -8.33 10.87
N PHE A 41 -2.72 -7.60 9.77
CA PHE A 41 -2.09 -6.31 9.59
C PHE A 41 -3.17 -5.24 9.48
N LYS A 42 -2.93 -4.09 10.11
CA LYS A 42 -3.79 -2.92 10.01
C LYS A 42 -2.95 -1.68 9.73
N MET A 43 -3.50 -0.79 8.91
CA MET A 43 -2.85 0.47 8.59
C MET A 43 -3.88 1.57 8.42
N SER A 44 -3.62 2.73 9.01
CA SER A 44 -4.44 3.94 8.84
C SER A 44 -3.59 4.98 8.14
N LEU A 45 -4.00 5.40 6.94
CA LEU A 45 -3.25 6.31 6.09
C LEU A 45 -4.01 7.63 5.88
N GLU A 46 -3.24 8.72 5.88
CA GLU A 46 -3.68 10.07 5.52
C GLU A 46 -2.78 10.56 4.39
N GLN A 47 -3.37 10.80 3.22
CA GLN A 47 -2.64 11.31 2.05
C GLN A 47 -2.73 12.84 1.97
N GLN A 48 -1.59 13.48 1.71
CA GLN A 48 -1.47 14.91 1.42
C GLN A 48 -0.60 15.09 0.18
N GLY A 49 -1.23 15.34 -0.97
CA GLY A 49 -0.55 15.37 -2.26
C GLY A 49 0.12 14.03 -2.57
N ASP A 50 1.44 14.06 -2.82
CA ASP A 50 2.27 12.88 -3.09
C ASP A 50 2.87 12.24 -1.84
N THR A 51 2.45 12.67 -0.64
CA THR A 51 2.94 12.14 0.64
C THR A 51 1.83 11.45 1.41
N VAL A 52 2.22 10.46 2.22
CA VAL A 52 1.31 9.73 3.10
C VAL A 52 1.92 9.65 4.49
N SER A 53 1.10 9.78 5.52
CA SER A 53 1.46 9.50 6.90
C SER A 53 0.42 8.62 7.57
N GLY A 54 0.77 7.95 8.65
CA GLY A 54 -0.18 7.05 9.28
C GLY A 54 0.35 6.26 10.47
N LYS A 55 -0.45 5.25 10.82
CA LYS A 55 -0.13 4.26 11.86
C LYS A 55 -0.28 2.85 11.30
N TRP A 56 0.45 1.91 11.88
CA TRP A 56 0.32 0.49 11.56
C TRP A 56 0.27 -0.34 12.84
N SER A 57 -0.36 -1.52 12.73
CA SER A 57 -0.28 -2.56 13.75
C SER A 57 -0.24 -3.95 13.12
N HIS A 58 0.38 -4.89 13.81
CA HIS A 58 0.49 -6.29 13.42
C HIS A 58 0.22 -7.16 14.64
N SER A 59 -0.72 -8.08 14.52
CA SER A 59 -0.99 -9.11 15.50
C SER A 59 -0.75 -10.49 14.90
N ILE A 60 -0.25 -11.41 15.73
CA ILE A 60 0.05 -12.79 15.35
C ILE A 60 -0.75 -13.69 16.28
N SER A 61 -1.65 -14.48 15.71
CA SER A 61 -2.36 -15.54 16.43
C SER A 61 -1.76 -16.89 16.07
N ARG A 62 -1.56 -17.75 17.07
CA ARG A 62 -1.09 -19.14 16.91
C ARG A 62 -2.01 -20.05 17.70
N ALA A 63 -2.47 -21.14 17.08
CA ALA A 63 -3.38 -22.09 17.72
C ALA A 63 -2.86 -22.71 19.03
N SER A 64 -1.55 -22.69 19.27
CA SER A 64 -0.88 -23.35 20.40
C SER A 64 -0.14 -22.42 21.37
N GLN A 65 -0.20 -21.09 21.20
CA GLN A 65 0.55 -20.15 22.03
C GLN A 65 -0.30 -18.99 22.56
N GLU A 66 0.07 -18.52 23.74
CA GLU A 66 -0.40 -17.26 24.32
C GLU A 66 -0.13 -16.11 23.34
N ASN A 67 -1.09 -15.19 23.21
CA ASN A 67 -1.08 -14.12 22.20
C ASN A 67 0.29 -13.41 22.17
N VAL A 68 0.96 -13.44 21.01
CA VAL A 68 2.19 -12.65 20.81
C VAL A 68 1.81 -11.18 20.96
N PRO A 69 2.53 -10.37 21.76
CA PRO A 69 2.10 -8.99 21.96
C PRO A 69 2.10 -8.23 20.64
N ASP A 70 1.02 -7.49 20.40
CA ASP A 70 0.86 -6.71 19.19
C ASP A 70 2.01 -5.73 19.00
N SER A 71 2.51 -5.67 17.77
CA SER A 71 3.49 -4.67 17.35
C SER A 71 2.78 -3.50 16.67
N SER A 72 3.21 -2.28 16.96
CA SER A 72 2.63 -1.09 16.34
C SER A 72 3.65 0.02 16.16
N GLY A 73 3.29 1.00 15.33
CA GLY A 73 4.03 2.24 15.24
C GLY A 73 3.50 3.17 14.15
N LYS A 74 4.41 3.98 13.59
CA LYS A 74 4.08 4.97 12.58
C LYS A 74 4.58 4.55 11.21
N VAL A 75 3.89 5.04 10.19
CA VAL A 75 4.26 4.85 8.79
C VAL A 75 4.27 6.20 8.10
N ARG A 76 5.17 6.36 7.14
CA ARG A 76 5.18 7.48 6.19
C ARG A 76 5.50 6.97 4.81
N GLY A 77 5.17 7.74 3.78
CA GLY A 77 5.37 7.30 2.41
C GLY A 77 5.33 8.39 1.38
N ILE A 78 5.73 8.00 0.18
CA ILE A 78 5.75 8.84 -1.01
C ILE A 78 5.08 8.10 -2.16
N ILE A 79 4.25 8.82 -2.90
CA ILE A 79 3.58 8.36 -4.11
C ILE A 79 4.40 8.81 -5.32
N ARG A 80 4.75 7.86 -6.18
CA ARG A 80 5.38 8.15 -7.48
C ARG A 80 4.83 7.22 -8.53
N ASN A 81 4.44 7.77 -9.68
CA ASN A 81 3.89 6.99 -10.81
C ASN A 81 2.73 6.06 -10.41
N GLY A 82 1.84 6.54 -9.52
CA GLY A 82 0.70 5.77 -9.01
C GLY A 82 1.06 4.63 -8.04
N ARG A 83 2.31 4.57 -7.57
CA ARG A 83 2.79 3.58 -6.58
C ARG A 83 3.11 4.27 -5.27
N LEU A 84 2.64 3.71 -4.16
CA LEU A 84 2.98 4.17 -2.82
C LEU A 84 4.14 3.33 -2.28
N THR A 85 5.19 3.99 -1.79
CA THR A 85 6.28 3.33 -1.05
C THR A 85 6.26 3.80 0.39
N LEU A 86 6.36 2.85 1.32
CA LEU A 86 6.19 3.10 2.75
C LEU A 86 7.48 2.84 3.53
N GLU A 87 7.70 3.66 4.55
CA GLU A 87 8.73 3.52 5.57
C GLU A 87 8.07 3.42 6.93
N TYR A 88 8.60 2.55 7.78
CA TYR A 88 7.99 2.17 9.05
C TYR A 88 8.95 2.42 10.21
N CYS A 89 8.37 2.76 11.36
CA CYS A 89 9.03 2.75 12.65
C CYS A 89 8.12 2.08 13.68
N THR A 90 8.69 1.56 14.77
CA THR A 90 7.94 0.93 15.87
C THR A 90 7.87 1.84 17.10
N GLU A 91 6.72 1.88 17.76
CA GLU A 91 6.53 2.51 19.08
C GLU A 91 6.60 1.48 20.21
N LYS A 92 6.21 0.23 19.94
CA LYS A 92 6.18 -0.87 20.90
C LYS A 92 6.78 -2.13 20.25
N SER A 93 8.01 -2.48 20.63
CA SER A 93 8.59 -3.79 20.32
C SER A 93 8.39 -4.74 21.50
N PRO A 94 7.74 -5.91 21.34
CA PRO A 94 7.57 -6.88 22.42
C PRO A 94 8.86 -7.53 22.90
N ALA A 95 9.95 -7.43 22.13
CA ALA A 95 11.20 -8.09 22.45
C ALA A 95 12.42 -7.26 22.01
N PRO A 96 13.56 -7.32 22.74
CA PRO A 96 14.79 -6.63 22.37
C PRO A 96 15.52 -7.24 21.15
N GLN A 97 14.97 -8.26 20.49
CA GLN A 97 15.63 -8.98 19.38
C GLN A 97 14.80 -9.16 18.09
N SER A 98 13.62 -8.55 17.94
CA SER A 98 12.75 -8.88 16.80
C SER A 98 11.88 -7.75 16.23
N SER A 99 12.19 -6.47 16.47
CA SER A 99 11.47 -5.42 15.72
C SER A 99 11.99 -5.38 14.29
N LEU A 100 11.17 -5.78 13.33
CA LEU A 100 11.45 -5.62 11.89
C LEU A 100 11.75 -4.16 11.50
N TYR A 101 11.40 -3.20 12.35
CA TYR A 101 11.54 -1.77 12.13
C TYR A 101 12.26 -1.08 13.31
N PRO A 102 13.03 -0.01 13.05
CA PRO A 102 13.67 0.80 14.09
C PRO A 102 12.67 1.58 14.95
N PRO A 103 13.05 2.03 16.16
CA PRO A 103 12.20 2.84 17.00
C PRO A 103 11.90 4.21 16.38
N CYS A 104 10.68 4.71 16.54
CA CYS A 104 10.31 6.05 16.06
C CYS A 104 11.16 7.14 16.76
N PRO A 105 11.59 8.21 16.04
CA PRO A 105 11.22 8.59 14.69
C PRO A 105 12.21 8.12 13.60
N GLN A 106 13.04 7.12 13.87
CA GLN A 106 13.88 6.52 12.83
C GLN A 106 13.02 5.61 11.97
N TYR A 107 13.06 5.78 10.65
CA TYR A 107 12.24 5.01 9.71
C TYR A 107 13.13 4.09 8.87
N HIS A 108 12.62 2.89 8.58
CA HIS A 108 13.21 1.99 7.62
C HIS A 108 12.25 1.74 6.45
N ARG A 109 12.78 1.81 5.23
CA ARG A 109 12.00 1.60 4.01
C ARG A 109 11.68 0.12 3.84
N SER A 110 10.40 -0.20 3.62
CA SER A 110 10.00 -1.55 3.23
C SER A 110 10.52 -1.88 1.82
N PHE A 111 10.83 -3.16 1.56
CA PHE A 111 11.29 -3.65 0.26
C PHE A 111 10.16 -3.75 -0.79
N GLY A 112 8.99 -3.18 -0.51
CA GLY A 112 7.81 -3.24 -1.37
C GLY A 112 7.23 -1.89 -1.76
N TYR A 113 6.20 -1.96 -2.61
CA TYR A 113 5.35 -0.86 -2.98
C TYR A 113 3.89 -1.31 -3.04
N TYR A 114 2.99 -0.35 -2.94
CA TYR A 114 1.55 -0.57 -2.93
C TYR A 114 0.92 0.03 -4.18
N VAL A 115 -0.04 -0.70 -4.76
CA VAL A 115 -0.81 -0.24 -5.94
C VAL A 115 -2.29 -0.36 -5.63
N LEU A 116 -2.97 0.78 -5.65
CA LEU A 116 -4.42 0.83 -5.53
C LEU A 116 -5.06 0.30 -6.82
N GLN A 117 -5.95 -0.68 -6.69
CA GLN A 117 -6.68 -1.29 -7.78
C GLN A 117 -8.03 -0.59 -7.99
N SER A 118 -8.67 -0.84 -9.14
CA SER A 118 -9.97 -0.28 -9.46
C SER A 118 -11.12 -0.83 -8.61
N ASP A 119 -10.92 -1.94 -7.92
CA ASP A 119 -11.88 -2.56 -7.00
C ASP A 119 -11.72 -2.08 -5.54
N ASP A 120 -10.93 -1.01 -5.31
CA ASP A 120 -10.66 -0.43 -4.00
C ASP A 120 -9.84 -1.36 -3.07
N THR A 121 -9.12 -2.34 -3.65
CA THR A 121 -8.09 -3.10 -2.95
C THR A 121 -6.71 -2.49 -3.13
N LEU A 122 -5.86 -2.66 -2.12
CA LEU A 122 -4.47 -2.19 -2.16
C LEU A 122 -3.55 -3.42 -2.23
N MET A 123 -2.85 -3.59 -3.36
CA MET A 123 -1.93 -4.71 -3.54
C MET A 123 -0.53 -4.33 -3.06
N GLU A 124 -0.01 -5.04 -2.07
CA GLU A 124 1.40 -4.97 -1.70
C GLU A 124 2.24 -5.86 -2.61
N ARG A 125 3.25 -5.28 -3.22
CA ARG A 125 4.21 -5.96 -4.10
C ARG A 125 5.60 -5.90 -3.48
N LYS A 126 6.27 -7.04 -3.36
CA LYS A 126 7.69 -7.11 -2.98
C LYS A 126 8.54 -7.31 -4.22
N ASP A 127 9.63 -6.57 -4.33
CA ASP A 127 10.59 -6.75 -5.41
C ASP A 127 11.67 -7.75 -4.98
N ASN A 128 11.57 -8.98 -5.49
CA ASN A 128 12.54 -10.04 -5.23
C ASN A 128 13.58 -10.16 -6.37
N GLY A 129 13.75 -9.12 -7.21
CA GLY A 129 14.81 -9.03 -8.21
C GLY A 129 14.52 -9.73 -9.56
N PHE A 130 13.43 -10.48 -9.68
CA PHE A 130 13.03 -11.12 -10.95
C PHE A 130 11.64 -10.66 -11.43
N ARG A 131 10.63 -10.76 -10.56
CA ARG A 131 9.27 -10.28 -10.80
C ARG A 131 8.64 -9.83 -9.47
N PRO A 132 7.89 -8.71 -9.45
CA PRO A 132 7.16 -8.32 -8.25
C PRO A 132 6.06 -9.33 -7.91
N GLU A 133 6.15 -9.93 -6.74
CA GLU A 133 5.14 -10.86 -6.23
C GLU A 133 4.13 -10.12 -5.36
N THR A 134 2.86 -10.52 -5.44
CA THR A 134 1.84 -10.03 -4.50
C THR A 134 2.12 -10.67 -3.15
N TYR A 135 2.43 -9.85 -2.16
CA TYR A 135 2.64 -10.33 -0.80
C TYR A 135 1.30 -10.36 -0.04
N ILE A 136 0.62 -9.22 0.04
CA ILE A 136 -0.67 -9.08 0.74
C ILE A 136 -1.64 -8.31 -0.13
N ILE A 137 -2.90 -8.74 -0.15
CA ILE A 137 -4.02 -7.93 -0.63
C ILE A 137 -4.68 -7.29 0.58
N TRP A 138 -4.68 -5.96 0.59
CA TRP A 138 -5.27 -5.17 1.65
C TRP A 138 -6.67 -4.72 1.24
N HIS A 139 -7.60 -4.86 2.16
CA HIS A 139 -8.98 -4.42 1.99
C HIS A 139 -9.20 -3.15 2.79
N ARG A 140 -9.92 -2.20 2.20
CA ARG A 140 -10.36 -1.02 2.93
C ARG A 140 -11.37 -1.42 4.00
N ASP A 141 -11.07 -1.15 5.26
CA ASP A 141 -12.03 -1.30 6.34
C ASP A 141 -12.99 -0.12 6.31
N ARG A 142 -14.26 -0.41 6.01
CA ARG A 142 -15.33 0.58 5.92
C ARG A 142 -16.15 0.68 7.21
N LYS A 143 -15.78 -0.06 8.26
CA LYS A 143 -16.47 0.00 9.55
C LYS A 143 -15.97 1.23 10.33
N ASN A 144 -16.76 2.30 10.26
CA ASN A 144 -16.86 3.31 11.32
C ASN A 144 -18.06 2.97 12.20
#